data_AF-A0AAE4MX68-F1
#
_entry.id   AF-A0AAE4MX68-F1
#
_cell.length_a   1.000
_cell.length_b   1.000
_cell.length_c   1.000
_cell.angle_alpha   90.00
_cell.angle_beta   90.00
_cell.angle_gamma   90.00
#
_symmetry.space_group_name_H-M   'P 1'
#
loop_
_entity.id
_entity.type
_entity.pdbx_description
1 polymer ?
#
loop_
_entity_poly.entity_id
_entity_poly.type
_entity_poly.pdbx_seq_one_letter_code
_entity_poly.pdbx_strand_id
1 'polypeptide(L)'
;MKATCKELLEYKENLEGCSISTVWYVTPPERFSEKDFNFNQRKEFFLHLLRMLLETGKIRLGKHGEFLQGSVDELISRYDAAFPKTEGEWETRGEHLWFYEDDCPGGIVWIHDSGYEDWT
;
A
#
# COMPACT_ATOMS: atom_id res chain seq x y z
N MET A 1 16.81 -3.13 9.78
CA MET A 1 16.37 -1.75 9.56
C MET A 1 15.42 -1.37 10.69
N LYS A 2 15.59 -0.24 11.39
CA LYS A 2 14.62 0.22 12.39
C LYS A 2 14.31 1.68 12.13
N ALA A 3 13.32 1.94 11.26
CA ALA A 3 12.54 3.15 11.42
C ALA A 3 11.97 3.13 12.85
N THR A 4 12.05 4.23 13.58
CA THR A 4 11.41 4.29 14.89
C THR A 4 9.89 4.27 14.71
N CYS A 5 9.15 3.72 15.67
CA CYS A 5 7.68 3.70 15.57
C CYS A 5 7.08 5.10 15.35
N LYS A 6 7.69 6.14 15.93
CA LYS A 6 7.28 7.53 15.75
C LYS A 6 7.40 8.00 14.30
N GLU A 7 8.51 7.65 13.65
CA GLU A 7 8.78 8.04 12.27
C GLU A 7 7.87 7.34 11.24
N LEU A 8 7.42 6.12 11.55
CA LEU A 8 6.41 5.42 10.74
C LEU A 8 5.02 6.02 10.94
N LEU A 9 4.70 6.48 12.15
CA LEU A 9 3.44 7.17 12.44
C LEU A 9 3.33 8.50 11.69
N GLU A 10 4.34 9.37 11.79
CA GLU A 10 4.37 10.65 11.06
C GLU A 10 4.34 10.45 9.54
N TYR A 11 5.07 9.44 9.04
CA TYR A 11 5.06 9.15 7.61
C TYR A 11 3.68 8.72 7.12
N LYS A 12 2.98 7.88 7.88
CA LYS A 12 1.62 7.45 7.55
C LYS A 12 0.63 8.62 7.49
N GLU A 13 0.73 9.60 8.39
CA GLU A 13 -0.15 10.77 8.38
C GLU A 13 0.00 11.59 7.09
N ASN A 14 1.21 11.66 6.55
CA ASN A 14 1.46 12.35 5.27
C ASN A 14 0.93 11.61 4.02
N LEU A 15 0.40 10.39 4.19
CA LEU A 15 -0.15 9.60 3.08
C LEU A 15 -1.65 9.77 2.91
N GLU A 16 -2.36 10.44 3.83
CA GLU A 16 -3.80 10.62 3.73
C GLU A 16 -4.20 11.25 2.39
N GLY A 17 -5.19 10.65 1.71
CA GLY A 17 -5.63 11.06 0.37
C GLY A 17 -4.75 10.55 -0.79
N CYS A 18 -3.63 9.86 -0.52
CA CYS A 18 -2.83 9.24 -1.59
C CYS A 18 -3.49 7.97 -2.13
N SER A 19 -3.39 7.78 -3.45
CA SER A 19 -3.75 6.51 -4.07
C SER A 19 -2.78 5.40 -3.68
N ILE A 20 -3.19 4.16 -3.88
CA ILE A 20 -2.34 3.00 -3.56
C ILE A 20 -1.04 2.98 -4.36
N SER A 21 -1.07 3.46 -5.61
CA SER A 21 0.12 3.59 -6.46
C SER A 21 1.03 4.69 -5.94
N THR A 22 0.49 5.85 -5.54
CA THR A 22 1.27 6.91 -4.91
C THR A 22 1.94 6.42 -3.63
N VAL A 23 1.23 5.71 -2.75
CA VAL A 23 1.79 5.12 -1.52
C VAL A 23 2.97 4.20 -1.84
N TRP A 24 2.87 3.36 -2.88
CA TRP A 24 4.00 2.56 -3.36
C TRP A 24 5.17 3.44 -3.82
N TYR A 25 4.91 4.43 -4.68
CA TYR A 25 5.96 5.25 -5.29
C TYR A 25 6.73 6.11 -4.29
N VAL A 26 6.08 6.59 -3.23
CA VAL A 26 6.76 7.34 -2.16
C VAL A 26 7.35 6.45 -1.07
N THR A 27 7.18 5.12 -1.20
CA THR A 27 7.73 4.10 -0.30
C THR A 27 8.97 3.44 -0.92
N PRO A 28 10.10 3.30 -0.18
CA PRO A 28 10.32 3.86 1.15
C PRO A 28 10.49 5.40 1.06
N PRO A 29 10.24 6.14 2.15
CA PRO A 29 10.48 7.58 2.16
C PRO A 29 11.94 7.92 1.85
N GLU A 30 12.19 9.02 1.11
CA GLU A 30 13.49 9.42 0.54
C GLU A 30 14.70 9.36 1.51
N ARG A 31 14.46 9.54 2.81
CA ARG A 31 15.52 9.43 3.84
C ARG A 31 16.11 8.02 3.96
N PHE A 32 15.39 7.01 3.48
CA PHE A 32 15.91 5.68 3.23
C PHE A 32 16.38 5.66 1.78
N SER A 33 17.69 5.51 1.56
CA SER A 33 18.21 5.63 0.19
C SER A 33 17.64 4.50 -0.68
N GLU A 34 17.26 4.79 -1.92
CA GLU A 34 16.80 3.78 -2.88
C GLU A 34 17.85 2.66 -3.07
N LYS A 35 19.13 2.97 -2.84
CA LYS A 35 20.23 2.00 -2.88
C LYS A 35 20.17 0.96 -1.76
N ASP A 36 19.45 1.24 -0.67
CA ASP A 36 19.35 0.36 0.50
C ASP A 36 18.19 -0.64 0.40
N PHE A 37 17.32 -0.51 -0.60
CA PHE A 37 16.14 -1.35 -0.76
C PHE A 37 16.11 -2.04 -2.11
N ASN A 38 16.18 -3.38 -2.10
CA ASN A 38 15.75 -4.14 -3.25
C ASN A 38 14.21 -4.20 -3.33
N PHE A 39 13.68 -4.62 -4.48
CA PHE A 39 12.25 -4.76 -4.74
C PHE A 39 11.49 -5.50 -3.63
N ASN A 40 12.01 -6.62 -3.14
CA ASN A 40 11.35 -7.42 -2.10
C ASN A 40 11.29 -6.67 -0.76
N GLN A 41 12.35 -5.98 -0.37
CA GLN A 41 12.36 -5.16 0.84
C GLN A 41 11.37 -3.99 0.74
N ARG A 42 11.25 -3.38 -0.44
CA ARG A 42 10.26 -2.32 -0.69
C ARG A 42 8.84 -2.86 -0.59
N LYS A 43 8.59 -4.03 -1.21
CA LYS A 43 7.33 -4.77 -1.12
C LYS A 43 6.96 -5.11 0.34
N GLU A 44 7.88 -5.65 1.11
CA GLU A 44 7.66 -5.96 2.53
C GLU A 44 7.31 -4.70 3.32
N PHE A 45 8.03 -3.60 3.10
CA PHE A 45 7.74 -2.33 3.76
C PHE A 45 6.35 -1.81 3.38
N PHE A 46 6.03 -1.81 2.09
CA PHE A 46 4.73 -1.36 1.58
C PHE A 46 3.58 -2.17 2.19
N LEU A 47 3.70 -3.51 2.24
CA LEU A 47 2.69 -4.37 2.84
C LEU A 47 2.55 -4.13 4.35
N HIS A 48 3.66 -3.87 5.05
CA HIS A 48 3.64 -3.52 6.47
C HIS A 48 2.92 -2.18 6.72
N LEU A 49 3.20 -1.17 5.90
CA LEU A 49 2.54 0.13 5.94
C LEU A 49 1.03 0.00 5.66
N LEU A 50 0.67 -0.77 4.65
CA LEU A 50 -0.72 -1.02 4.29
C LEU A 50 -1.49 -1.71 5.44
N ARG A 51 -0.84 -2.69 6.10
CA ARG A 51 -1.37 -3.34 7.31
C ARG A 51 -1.61 -2.32 8.42
N MET A 52 -0.64 -1.47 8.73
CA MET A 52 -0.78 -0.44 9.76
C MET A 52 -1.90 0.56 9.45
N LEU A 53 -2.14 0.88 8.18
CA LEU A 53 -3.25 1.74 7.77
C LEU A 53 -4.60 1.04 8.03
N LEU A 54 -4.73 -0.21 7.61
CA LEU A 54 -5.92 -1.05 7.82
C LEU A 54 -6.24 -1.27 9.30
N GLU A 55 -5.25 -1.64 10.12
CA GLU A 55 -5.44 -1.93 11.55
C GLU A 55 -5.94 -0.72 12.35
N THR A 56 -5.58 0.49 11.94
CA THR A 56 -6.10 1.72 12.57
C THR A 56 -7.47 2.16 12.07
N GLY A 57 -8.02 1.49 11.06
CA GLY A 57 -9.29 1.86 10.43
C GLY A 57 -9.24 3.14 9.59
N LYS A 58 -8.05 3.70 9.34
CA LYS A 58 -7.88 4.90 8.49
C LYS A 58 -8.17 4.62 7.02
N ILE A 59 -8.05 3.37 6.59
CA ILE A 59 -8.38 2.94 5.24
C ILE A 59 -9.22 1.67 5.23
N ARG A 60 -9.90 1.47 4.11
CA ARG A 60 -10.36 0.17 3.62
C ARG A 60 -9.71 -0.10 2.26
N LEU A 61 -9.77 -1.35 1.81
CA LEU A 61 -9.47 -1.67 0.42
C LEU A 61 -10.78 -1.80 -0.36
N GLY A 62 -10.80 -1.26 -1.57
CA GLY A 62 -11.99 -1.26 -2.42
C GLY A 62 -11.69 -1.50 -3.88
N LYS A 63 -12.63 -2.11 -4.59
CA LYS A 63 -12.58 -2.29 -6.05
C LYS A 63 -13.99 -2.26 -6.61
N HIS A 64 -14.16 -1.62 -7.77
CA HIS A 64 -15.47 -1.47 -8.45
C HIS A 64 -16.60 -0.93 -7.57
N GLY A 65 -16.29 0.01 -6.67
CA GLY A 65 -17.27 0.63 -5.77
C GLY A 65 -17.68 -0.25 -4.58
N GLU A 66 -17.02 -1.39 -4.38
CA GLU A 66 -17.27 -2.28 -3.24
C GLU A 66 -16.03 -2.43 -2.36
N PHE A 67 -16.26 -2.54 -1.04
CA PHE A 67 -15.19 -2.86 -0.11
C PHE A 67 -14.83 -4.34 -0.17
N LEU A 68 -13.52 -4.61 -0.19
CA LEU A 68 -13.00 -5.95 -0.02
C LEU A 68 -13.33 -6.46 1.39
N GLN A 69 -13.83 -7.70 1.43
CA GLN A 69 -14.16 -8.38 2.68
C GLN A 69 -12.99 -9.24 3.18
N GLY A 70 -12.87 -9.35 4.50
CA GLY A 70 -11.88 -10.17 5.19
C GLY A 70 -11.23 -9.43 6.36
N SER A 71 -10.50 -10.18 7.17
CA SER A 71 -9.57 -9.66 8.17
C SER A 71 -8.39 -8.95 7.51
N VAL A 72 -7.68 -8.11 8.27
CA VAL A 72 -6.45 -7.46 7.78
C VAL A 72 -5.44 -8.49 7.27
N ASP A 73 -5.27 -9.61 7.98
CA ASP A 73 -4.35 -10.68 7.57
C ASP A 73 -4.73 -11.29 6.21
N GLU A 74 -6.01 -11.54 5.98
CA GLU A 74 -6.50 -12.08 4.71
C GLU A 74 -6.33 -11.08 3.57
N LEU A 75 -6.59 -9.78 3.82
CA LEU A 75 -6.43 -8.73 2.83
C LEU A 75 -4.96 -8.55 2.44
N ILE A 76 -4.05 -8.51 3.41
CA ILE A 76 -2.61 -8.42 3.18
C ILE A 76 -2.10 -9.67 2.46
N SER A 77 -2.56 -10.86 2.84
CA SER A 77 -2.19 -12.11 2.16
C SER A 77 -2.65 -12.11 0.70
N ARG A 78 -3.87 -11.60 0.41
CA ARG A 78 -4.37 -11.44 -0.96
C ARG A 78 -3.50 -10.48 -1.76
N TYR A 79 -3.10 -9.37 -1.15
CA TYR A 79 -2.24 -8.37 -1.78
C TYR A 79 -0.85 -8.94 -2.09
N ASP A 80 -0.21 -9.60 -1.13
CA ASP A 80 1.09 -10.23 -1.32
C ASP A 80 1.05 -11.34 -2.41
N ALA A 81 -0.02 -12.15 -2.41
CA ALA A 81 -0.23 -13.20 -3.39
C ALA A 81 -0.37 -12.65 -4.81
N ALA A 82 -1.08 -11.54 -5.00
CA ALA A 82 -1.28 -10.90 -6.30
C ALA A 82 -0.08 -10.05 -6.77
N PHE A 83 0.68 -9.46 -5.84
CA PHE A 83 1.81 -8.59 -6.17
C PHE A 83 2.89 -9.36 -6.94
N PRO A 84 3.53 -8.73 -7.96
CA PRO A 84 4.65 -9.32 -8.68
C PRO A 84 5.74 -9.84 -7.74
N LYS A 85 6.36 -10.96 -8.10
CA LYS A 85 7.30 -11.69 -7.23
C LYS A 85 8.73 -11.23 -7.39
N THR A 86 9.03 -10.57 -8.51
CA THR A 86 10.37 -10.09 -8.85
C THR A 86 10.30 -8.72 -9.49
N GLU A 87 11.40 -7.98 -9.42
CA GLU A 87 11.56 -6.69 -10.09
C GLU A 87 11.39 -6.81 -11.61
N GLY A 88 11.94 -7.87 -12.23
CA GLY A 88 11.77 -8.08 -13.68
C GLY A 88 10.32 -8.36 -14.09
N GLU A 89 9.54 -9.05 -13.25
CA GLU A 89 8.09 -9.22 -13.48
C GLU A 89 7.35 -7.88 -13.34
N TRP A 90 7.70 -7.12 -12.29
CA TRP A 90 7.16 -5.78 -12.04
C TRP A 90 7.37 -4.84 -13.22
N GLU A 91 8.59 -4.80 -13.77
CA GLU A 91 8.93 -4.01 -14.96
C GLU A 91 8.16 -4.48 -16.21
N THR A 92 8.14 -5.80 -16.47
CA THR A 92 7.51 -6.39 -17.65
C THR A 92 6.00 -6.12 -17.70
N ARG A 93 5.34 -6.07 -16.55
CA ARG A 93 3.91 -5.77 -16.43
C ARG A 93 3.58 -4.28 -16.57
N GLY A 94 4.58 -3.42 -16.71
CA GLY A 94 4.37 -1.97 -16.68
C GLY A 94 4.04 -1.54 -15.27
N GLU A 95 5.06 -1.30 -14.46
CA GLU A 95 4.96 -0.96 -13.04
C GLU A 95 3.93 0.14 -12.68
N HIS A 96 3.74 1.11 -13.56
CA HIS A 96 2.80 2.21 -13.40
C HIS A 96 1.35 1.84 -13.70
N LEU A 97 1.12 0.66 -14.28
CA LEU A 97 -0.19 0.16 -14.68
C LEU A 97 -0.75 -0.87 -13.71
N TRP A 98 0.10 -1.69 -13.08
CA TRP A 98 -0.33 -2.86 -12.29
C TRP A 98 -1.42 -2.54 -11.26
N PHE A 99 -1.32 -1.41 -10.54
CA PHE A 99 -2.31 -1.00 -9.55
C PHE A 99 -3.71 -0.72 -10.13
N TYR A 100 -3.82 -0.51 -11.44
CA TYR A 100 -5.06 -0.27 -12.18
C TYR A 100 -5.57 -1.52 -12.91
N GLU A 101 -4.80 -2.61 -12.91
CA GLU A 101 -5.18 -3.86 -13.57
C GLU A 101 -6.15 -4.70 -12.73
N ASP A 102 -6.79 -5.67 -13.38
CA ASP A 102 -7.74 -6.57 -12.72
C ASP A 102 -7.08 -7.47 -11.66
N ASP A 103 -5.78 -7.73 -11.80
CA ASP A 103 -5.00 -8.53 -10.85
C ASP A 103 -4.72 -7.79 -9.52
N CYS A 104 -4.74 -6.46 -9.50
CA CYS A 104 -4.62 -5.70 -8.26
C CYS A 104 -5.88 -5.92 -7.41
N PRO A 105 -5.77 -6.38 -6.14
CA PRO A 105 -6.96 -6.71 -5.35
C PRO A 105 -7.90 -5.53 -5.12
N GLY A 106 -7.36 -4.31 -5.02
CA GLY A 106 -8.13 -3.09 -4.84
C GLY A 106 -7.26 -1.89 -4.48
N GLY A 107 -7.81 -0.70 -4.65
CA GLY A 107 -7.21 0.57 -4.24
C GLY A 107 -7.46 0.90 -2.77
N ILE A 108 -6.89 2.01 -2.32
CA ILE A 108 -7.13 2.56 -0.99
C ILE A 108 -8.43 3.38 -1.01
N VAL A 109 -9.25 3.17 0.01
CA VAL A 109 -10.37 4.08 0.34
C VAL A 109 -10.09 4.68 1.70
N TRP A 110 -9.86 5.99 1.77
CA TRP A 110 -9.63 6.69 3.03
C TRP A 110 -10.93 6.95 3.76
N ILE A 111 -10.95 6.69 5.06
CA ILE A 111 -12.12 6.88 5.92
C ILE A 111 -11.84 8.08 6.82
N HIS A 112 -12.49 9.20 6.53
CA HIS A 112 -12.35 10.42 7.33
C HIS A 112 -13.25 10.38 8.57
N ASP A 113 -12.95 11.22 9.56
CA ASP A 113 -13.69 11.28 10.83
C ASP A 113 -15.18 11.63 10.65
N SER A 114 -15.54 12.29 9.54
CA SER A 114 -16.94 12.55 9.16
C SER A 114 -17.69 11.33 8.63
N GLY A 115 -16.99 10.22 8.40
CA GLY A 115 -17.49 9.05 7.67
C GLY A 115 -17.43 9.19 6.15
N TYR A 116 -16.87 10.29 5.62
CA TYR A 116 -16.64 10.43 4.18
C TYR A 116 -15.63 9.37 3.71
N GLU A 117 -15.97 8.73 2.59
CA GLU A 117 -15.16 7.71 1.92
C GLU A 117 -14.49 8.36 0.71
N ASP A 118 -13.17 8.50 0.76
CA ASP A 118 -12.38 9.01 -0.35
C ASP A 118 -11.78 7.86 -1.15
N TRP A 119 -12.36 7.59 -2.32
CA TRP A 119 -11.97 6.52 -3.23
C TRP A 119 -10.87 7.03 -4.16
N THR A 120 -9.66 6.50 -4.00
CA THR A 120 -8.43 6.99 -4.67
C THR A 120 -7.90 6.07 -5.77
#